data_AF-A0A8J5JXU4-F1
#
_entry.id   AF-A0A8J5JXU4-F1
#
_cell.length_a   1.000
_cell.length_b   1.000
_cell.length_c   1.000
_cell.angle_alpha   90.00
_cell.angle_beta   90.00
_cell.angle_gamma   90.00
#
_symmetry.space_group_name_H-M   'P 1'
#
loop_
_entity.id
_entity.type
_entity.pdbx_description
1 polymer ?
#
loop_
_entity_poly.entity_id
_entity_poly.type
_entity_poly.pdbx_seq_one_letter_code
_entity_poly.pdbx_strand_id
1 'polypeptide(L)'
;MKLRQNWIWSIYPNDVNSTVSVVKAAGELLWLITFRAHRPPKNKETFIDIYVYACRRADVVARGFSGYNTRQCLALLPYVAADLKDVVGATVFLGANDASEPVNTQQFVPLQEYVQNLKDIVAHFQVKYVMKTGIDPVVITPPALDGKAWHENCKERDRLYTKDEELTAMYAQACSHTAIELKVPCIDLHTAMMVEENWQGLLSDGLHLSCRGSELLASLLVPVLEKHVNNLPSELLLPLWDELDAKNPSDSFVEWCKKNGGKFS
;
A
#
# COMPACT_ATOMS: atom_id res chain seq x y z
N MET A 1 -5.15 20.26 -17.08
CA MET A 1 -6.46 19.57 -17.05
C MET A 1 -6.87 19.41 -15.57
N LYS A 2 -7.71 20.31 -15.03
CA LYS A 2 -8.15 20.25 -13.63
C LYS A 2 -9.38 19.34 -13.54
N LEU A 3 -9.24 18.17 -12.93
CA LEU A 3 -10.38 17.30 -12.62
C LEU A 3 -11.11 17.85 -11.39
N ARG A 4 -12.42 18.09 -11.54
CA ARG A 4 -13.26 18.75 -10.55
C ARG A 4 -13.48 17.85 -9.32
N GLN A 5 -13.27 18.42 -8.13
CA GLN A 5 -13.71 17.88 -6.85
C GLN A 5 -15.22 18.09 -6.68
N ASN A 6 -15.94 17.08 -6.19
CA ASN A 6 -17.15 17.23 -5.36
C ASN A 6 -17.48 15.89 -4.68
N TRP A 7 -18.17 16.01 -3.54
CA TRP A 7 -19.01 15.03 -2.80
C TRP A 7 -18.42 14.41 -1.50
N ILE A 8 -19.02 14.85 -0.38
CA ILE A 8 -18.93 14.38 1.03
C ILE A 8 -19.89 13.20 1.23
N TRP A 9 -19.53 12.13 1.98
CA TRP A 9 -20.47 11.19 2.66
C TRP A 9 -19.85 10.45 3.87
N SER A 10 -20.72 10.14 4.84
CA SER A 10 -20.51 9.59 6.20
C SER A 10 -20.51 8.04 6.27
N ILE A 11 -19.88 7.47 7.31
CA ILE A 11 -19.90 6.03 7.66
C ILE A 11 -20.26 5.89 9.15
N TYR A 12 -21.41 5.30 9.47
CA TYR A 12 -21.62 4.58 10.74
C TYR A 12 -22.39 3.27 10.46
N PRO A 13 -22.05 2.16 11.14
CA PRO A 13 -22.63 0.85 10.94
C PRO A 13 -23.82 0.64 11.89
N ASN A 14 -24.93 0.10 11.39
CA ASN A 14 -25.96 -0.48 12.26
C ASN A 14 -26.14 -1.97 11.94
N ASP A 15 -25.99 -2.74 13.02
CA ASP A 15 -26.55 -4.04 13.34
C ASP A 15 -25.97 -5.36 12.75
N VAL A 16 -25.24 -6.03 13.64
CA VAL A 16 -25.41 -7.42 14.11
C VAL A 16 -25.75 -8.49 13.07
N ASN A 17 -24.72 -9.02 12.41
CA ASN A 17 -24.40 -10.44 12.39
C ASN A 17 -23.08 -10.63 11.64
N SER A 18 -22.13 -11.24 12.34
CA SER A 18 -20.76 -11.52 11.89
C SER A 18 -20.76 -12.37 10.62
N THR A 19 -20.50 -11.76 9.47
CA THR A 19 -20.08 -12.45 8.24
C THR A 19 -19.38 -11.42 7.34
N VAL A 20 -18.10 -11.19 7.63
CA VAL A 20 -17.22 -10.37 6.78
C VAL A 20 -17.05 -11.13 5.46
N SER A 21 -17.43 -10.49 4.35
CA SER A 21 -17.64 -11.11 3.04
C SER A 21 -16.64 -10.52 2.04
N VAL A 22 -15.53 -11.22 1.90
CA VAL A 22 -14.33 -10.79 1.18
C VAL A 22 -14.49 -10.83 -0.35
N VAL A 23 -14.16 -9.74 -1.04
CA VAL A 23 -14.02 -9.70 -2.51
C VAL A 23 -12.57 -9.39 -2.93
N LYS A 24 -12.07 -10.25 -3.84
CA LYS A 24 -10.76 -10.37 -4.51
C LYS A 24 -10.04 -9.05 -4.85
N ALA A 25 -8.73 -8.98 -4.56
CA ALA A 25 -7.84 -7.89 -4.97
C ALA A 25 -6.75 -8.37 -5.92
N ALA A 26 -6.91 -8.02 -7.21
CA ALA A 26 -5.89 -8.20 -8.22
C ALA A 26 -4.63 -7.36 -7.91
N GLY A 27 -3.43 -7.98 -7.83
CA GLY A 27 -2.14 -7.68 -8.50
C GLY A 27 -1.74 -6.25 -8.87
N GLU A 28 -2.24 -5.25 -8.16
CA GLU A 28 -2.30 -3.90 -8.69
C GLU A 28 -1.89 -2.83 -7.69
N LEU A 29 -0.82 -2.98 -6.91
CA LEU A 29 -0.50 -1.93 -5.96
C LEU A 29 0.99 -1.59 -5.89
N LEU A 30 1.41 -0.57 -6.63
CA LEU A 30 2.36 0.40 -6.10
C LEU A 30 1.75 1.02 -4.84
N TRP A 31 2.20 0.60 -3.65
CA TRP A 31 1.75 1.20 -2.39
C TRP A 31 2.52 2.48 -2.08
N LEU A 32 2.27 3.55 -2.81
CA LEU A 32 2.77 4.85 -2.42
C LEU A 32 1.94 5.36 -1.21
N ILE A 33 2.17 4.80 -0.01
CA ILE A 33 1.61 5.44 1.20
C ILE A 33 2.16 6.85 1.21
N THR A 34 1.24 7.77 1.13
CA THR A 34 1.37 9.18 1.42
C THR A 34 0.02 9.55 2.01
N PHE A 35 -0.05 10.60 2.81
CA PHE A 35 -1.22 10.80 3.65
C PHE A 35 -2.10 11.92 3.09
N ARG A 36 -3.27 11.56 2.52
CA ARG A 36 -4.44 12.39 2.13
C ARG A 36 -5.63 11.65 1.46
N ALA A 37 -6.84 11.78 2.01
CA ALA A 37 -8.05 11.10 1.49
C ALA A 37 -8.57 11.55 0.09
N HIS A 38 -8.82 10.60 -0.83
CA HIS A 38 -10.08 10.55 -1.61
C HIS A 38 -10.31 9.23 -2.37
N ARG A 39 -11.53 8.67 -2.17
CA ARG A 39 -12.21 7.53 -2.83
C ARG A 39 -11.55 6.14 -2.70
N PRO A 40 -12.20 5.17 -2.03
CA PRO A 40 -11.76 3.78 -2.11
C PRO A 40 -12.54 3.05 -3.22
N PRO A 41 -11.87 2.23 -4.06
CA PRO A 41 -12.53 1.41 -5.09
C PRO A 41 -13.47 0.37 -4.44
N LYS A 42 -14.37 -0.20 -5.25
CA LYS A 42 -15.58 -0.91 -4.81
C LYS A 42 -15.36 -2.28 -4.12
N ASN A 43 -14.13 -2.73 -3.87
CA ASN A 43 -13.85 -4.03 -3.26
C ASN A 43 -12.87 -3.81 -2.09
N LYS A 44 -13.34 -3.86 -0.84
CA LYS A 44 -12.63 -3.30 0.32
C LYS A 44 -12.64 -4.22 1.54
N GLU A 45 -11.56 -4.95 1.78
CA GLU A 45 -11.31 -5.52 3.12
C GLU A 45 -9.84 -5.29 3.56
N THR A 46 -8.85 -5.44 2.67
CA THR A 46 -7.41 -5.15 2.95
C THR A 46 -7.12 -3.73 3.46
N PHE A 47 -7.92 -2.75 3.03
CA PHE A 47 -7.72 -1.36 3.42
C PHE A 47 -8.15 -1.08 4.86
N ILE A 48 -9.05 -1.89 5.43
CA ILE A 48 -9.71 -1.55 6.70
C ILE A 48 -8.71 -1.60 7.85
N ASP A 49 -7.84 -2.60 7.95
CA ASP A 49 -6.97 -2.73 9.12
C ASP A 49 -5.88 -1.66 9.19
N ILE A 50 -5.21 -1.39 8.06
CA ILE A 50 -4.21 -0.31 7.96
C ILE A 50 -4.89 1.05 8.14
N TYR A 51 -6.09 1.23 7.59
CA TYR A 51 -6.87 2.45 7.76
C TYR A 51 -7.31 2.64 9.21
N VAL A 52 -7.84 1.60 9.87
CA VAL A 52 -8.24 1.60 11.28
C VAL A 52 -7.04 1.87 12.17
N TYR A 53 -5.86 1.36 11.83
CA TYR A 53 -4.63 1.69 12.53
C TYR A 53 -4.24 3.17 12.37
N ALA A 54 -4.30 3.68 11.14
CA ALA A 54 -3.97 5.07 10.83
C ALA A 54 -5.07 6.06 11.28
N CYS A 55 -6.27 5.58 11.62
CA CYS A 55 -7.41 6.41 12.00
C CYS A 55 -7.02 7.41 13.09
N ARG A 56 -7.31 8.69 12.83
CA ARG A 56 -7.04 9.84 13.71
C ARG A 56 -5.55 10.13 13.97
N ARG A 57 -4.64 9.50 13.24
CA ARG A 57 -3.20 9.76 13.30
C ARG A 57 -2.65 10.23 11.95
N ALA A 58 -3.11 9.63 10.86
CA ALA A 58 -2.69 9.99 9.52
C ALA A 58 -3.65 9.45 8.43
N ASP A 59 -3.76 10.13 7.29
CA ASP A 59 -4.60 9.69 6.14
C ASP A 59 -3.97 8.56 5.29
N VAL A 60 -4.68 7.57 4.77
CA VAL A 60 -4.05 6.60 3.82
C VAL A 60 -4.35 6.98 2.35
N VAL A 61 -3.32 7.30 1.54
CA VAL A 61 -3.44 7.48 0.07
C VAL A 61 -3.06 6.20 -0.65
N ALA A 62 -3.97 5.71 -1.49
CA ALA A 62 -3.66 4.66 -2.46
C ALA A 62 -3.15 5.26 -3.79
N ARG A 63 -2.06 4.70 -4.31
CA ARG A 63 -1.51 4.97 -5.66
C ARG A 63 -1.12 3.67 -6.38
N GLY A 64 -1.96 2.64 -6.23
CA GLY A 64 -1.85 1.39 -6.98
C GLY A 64 -2.43 1.53 -8.38
N PHE A 65 -1.74 0.96 -9.37
CA PHE A 65 -2.17 0.99 -10.77
C PHE A 65 -2.09 -0.41 -11.37
N SER A 66 -3.20 -0.86 -11.94
CA SER A 66 -3.34 -2.21 -12.48
C SER A 66 -2.30 -2.59 -13.51
N GLY A 67 -1.60 -3.70 -13.27
CA GLY A 67 -0.66 -4.26 -14.24
C GLY A 67 0.62 -3.45 -14.42
N TYR A 68 0.85 -2.40 -13.65
CA TYR A 68 2.04 -1.56 -13.76
C TYR A 68 3.29 -2.28 -13.25
N ASN A 69 4.41 -2.08 -13.96
CA ASN A 69 5.74 -2.53 -13.56
C ASN A 69 6.61 -1.37 -13.06
N THR A 70 7.82 -1.67 -12.59
CA THR A 70 8.74 -0.65 -12.07
C THR A 70 9.10 0.42 -13.09
N ARG A 71 9.29 0.06 -14.37
CA ARG A 71 9.60 1.01 -15.46
C ARG A 71 8.51 2.08 -15.60
N GLN A 72 7.25 1.64 -15.60
CA GLN A 72 6.08 2.53 -15.71
C GLN A 72 5.88 3.36 -14.44
N CYS A 73 6.05 2.74 -13.27
CA CYS A 73 5.95 3.44 -11.99
C CYS A 73 7.01 4.55 -11.85
N LEU A 74 8.25 4.29 -12.28
CA LEU A 74 9.33 5.28 -12.26
C LEU A 74 8.98 6.49 -13.16
N ALA A 75 8.46 6.23 -14.37
CA ALA A 75 8.01 7.30 -15.27
C ALA A 75 6.83 8.12 -14.72
N LEU A 76 5.94 7.46 -13.96
CA LEU A 76 4.78 8.10 -13.34
C LEU A 76 5.13 8.90 -12.07
N LEU A 77 6.22 8.54 -11.39
CA LEU A 77 6.59 9.04 -10.07
C LEU A 77 6.56 10.57 -9.94
N PRO A 78 7.09 11.38 -10.87
CA PRO A 78 7.05 12.83 -10.78
C PRO A 78 5.63 13.41 -10.70
N TYR A 79 4.65 12.75 -11.33
CA TYR A 79 3.26 13.21 -11.38
C TYR A 79 2.49 12.82 -10.13
N VAL A 80 2.65 11.57 -9.66
CA VAL A 80 1.95 11.11 -8.47
C VAL A 80 2.53 11.72 -7.19
N ALA A 81 3.83 12.04 -7.18
CA ALA A 81 4.52 12.67 -6.06
C ALA A 81 4.30 14.19 -5.98
N ALA A 82 3.76 14.83 -7.01
CA ALA A 82 3.56 16.28 -7.03
C ALA A 82 2.52 16.75 -5.99
N ASP A 83 1.49 15.94 -5.76
CA ASP A 83 0.38 16.27 -4.86
C ASP A 83 0.60 15.80 -3.41
N LEU A 84 1.73 15.14 -3.14
CA LEU A 84 2.03 14.52 -1.86
C LEU A 84 2.70 15.55 -0.96
N LYS A 85 1.96 15.97 0.06
CA LYS A 85 2.42 16.90 1.09
C LYS A 85 2.44 16.17 2.43
N ASP A 86 3.39 16.54 3.28
CA ASP A 86 3.47 16.09 4.66
C ASP A 86 3.38 14.56 4.82
N VAL A 87 4.07 13.86 3.90
CA VAL A 87 4.20 12.40 3.91
C VAL A 87 5.06 11.97 5.09
N VAL A 88 4.52 11.05 5.90
CA VAL A 88 5.17 10.52 7.11
C VAL A 88 5.53 9.04 6.98
N GLY A 89 5.55 8.51 5.77
CA GLY A 89 5.83 7.10 5.48
C GLY A 89 5.37 6.75 4.07
N ALA A 90 6.08 5.82 3.43
CA ALA A 90 5.76 5.29 2.12
C ALA A 90 6.03 3.80 2.07
N THR A 91 5.35 3.08 1.17
CA THR A 91 5.69 1.70 0.83
C THR A 91 6.10 1.62 -0.64
N VAL A 92 6.81 0.56 -1.02
CA VAL A 92 7.11 0.25 -2.42
C VAL A 92 6.87 -1.25 -2.58
N PHE A 93 5.81 -1.60 -3.29
CA PHE A 93 5.41 -2.99 -3.51
C PHE A 93 5.25 -3.19 -5.01
N LEU A 94 6.30 -3.68 -5.66
CA LEU A 94 6.38 -3.88 -7.10
C LEU A 94 7.11 -5.19 -7.37
N GLY A 95 7.19 -5.61 -8.63
CA GLY A 95 7.89 -6.84 -9.02
C GLY A 95 6.96 -7.94 -9.51
N ALA A 96 5.70 -7.98 -9.06
CA ALA A 96 4.77 -9.03 -9.48
C ALA A 96 4.48 -8.98 -10.99
N ASN A 97 4.42 -7.78 -11.57
CA ASN A 97 4.24 -7.60 -13.02
C ASN A 97 5.57 -7.72 -13.78
N ASP A 98 6.64 -7.15 -13.23
CA ASP A 98 8.02 -7.21 -13.75
C ASP A 98 8.50 -8.65 -13.96
N ALA A 99 8.22 -9.53 -12.99
CA ALA A 99 8.44 -10.97 -13.03
C ALA A 99 7.51 -11.61 -14.08
N SER A 100 7.91 -11.51 -15.33
CA SER A 100 7.18 -12.05 -16.47
C SER A 100 8.17 -12.49 -17.56
N GLU A 101 7.78 -13.46 -18.38
CA GLU A 101 8.56 -13.85 -19.55
C GLU A 101 8.66 -12.71 -20.57
N PRO A 102 9.78 -12.59 -21.32
CA PRO A 102 10.03 -11.51 -22.28
C PRO A 102 8.97 -11.35 -23.38
N VAL A 103 8.24 -12.43 -23.69
CA VAL A 103 7.14 -12.41 -24.65
C VAL A 103 6.00 -11.47 -24.22
N ASN A 104 5.83 -11.20 -22.92
CA ASN A 104 4.95 -10.17 -22.41
C ASN A 104 5.69 -8.83 -22.32
N THR A 105 5.92 -8.20 -23.46
CA THR A 105 6.67 -6.95 -23.59
C THR A 105 6.08 -5.78 -22.79
N GLN A 106 4.79 -5.86 -22.43
CA GLN A 106 4.10 -4.81 -21.69
C GLN A 106 4.46 -4.81 -20.20
N GLN A 107 4.61 -5.99 -19.61
CA GLN A 107 4.87 -6.14 -18.17
C GLN A 107 6.33 -6.51 -17.87
N PHE A 108 7.00 -7.25 -18.75
CA PHE A 108 8.37 -7.67 -18.55
C PHE A 108 9.33 -6.49 -18.34
N VAL A 109 10.12 -6.59 -17.27
CA VAL A 109 11.25 -5.70 -16.98
C VAL A 109 12.44 -6.59 -16.63
N PRO A 110 13.54 -6.59 -17.39
CA PRO A 110 14.73 -7.40 -17.06
C PRO A 110 15.21 -7.20 -15.62
N LEU A 111 15.66 -8.27 -14.96
CA LEU A 111 16.00 -8.25 -13.53
C LEU A 111 16.94 -7.11 -13.12
N GLN A 112 17.97 -6.84 -13.95
CA GLN A 112 18.91 -5.74 -13.69
C GLN A 112 18.23 -4.37 -13.75
N GLU A 113 17.30 -4.18 -14.70
CA GLU A 113 16.52 -2.94 -14.83
C GLU A 113 15.53 -2.82 -13.67
N TYR A 114 14.87 -3.90 -13.28
CA TYR A 114 13.98 -3.96 -12.12
C TYR A 114 14.68 -3.49 -10.84
N VAL A 115 15.88 -4.03 -10.58
CA VAL A 115 16.72 -3.61 -9.44
C VAL A 115 17.06 -2.13 -9.50
N GLN A 116 17.49 -1.63 -10.67
CA GLN A 116 17.83 -0.21 -10.81
C GLN A 116 16.59 0.69 -10.63
N ASN A 117 15.45 0.31 -11.19
CA ASN A 117 14.20 1.05 -11.04
C ASN A 117 13.75 1.09 -9.57
N LEU A 118 13.87 -0.01 -8.84
CA LEU A 118 13.59 -0.03 -7.40
C LEU A 118 14.49 0.95 -6.64
N LYS A 119 15.81 0.97 -6.93
CA LYS A 119 16.76 1.92 -6.33
C LYS A 119 16.34 3.35 -6.59
N ASP A 120 15.99 3.69 -7.83
CA ASP A 120 15.61 5.04 -8.21
C ASP A 120 14.28 5.48 -7.58
N ILE A 121 13.30 4.58 -7.52
CA ILE A 121 12.01 4.81 -6.85
C ILE A 121 12.23 5.05 -5.35
N VAL A 122 12.96 4.17 -4.66
CA VAL A 122 13.24 4.30 -3.22
C VAL A 122 14.04 5.57 -2.93
N ALA A 123 15.09 5.85 -3.69
CA ALA A 123 15.91 7.05 -3.53
C ALA A 123 15.07 8.33 -3.68
N HIS A 124 14.09 8.36 -4.59
CA HIS A 124 13.16 9.47 -4.70
C HIS A 124 12.41 9.74 -3.39
N PHE A 125 11.90 8.68 -2.73
CA PHE A 125 11.22 8.82 -1.44
C PHE A 125 12.17 9.25 -0.33
N GLN A 126 13.39 8.70 -0.30
CA GLN A 126 14.39 9.08 0.70
C GLN A 126 14.74 10.57 0.60
N VAL A 127 15.05 11.05 -0.62
CA VAL A 127 15.38 12.47 -0.84
C VAL A 127 14.21 13.39 -0.49
N LYS A 128 12.97 13.02 -0.86
CA LYS A 128 11.79 13.86 -0.65
C LYS A 128 11.27 13.86 0.79
N TYR A 129 11.31 12.72 1.48
CA TYR A 129 10.55 12.53 2.71
C TYR A 129 11.42 12.15 3.90
N VAL A 130 12.44 11.29 3.75
CA VAL A 130 13.36 10.97 4.85
C VAL A 130 14.09 12.23 5.31
N MET A 131 14.56 13.07 4.39
CA MET A 131 15.22 14.32 4.74
C MET A 131 14.34 15.28 5.57
N LYS A 132 13.01 15.15 5.45
CA LYS A 132 12.05 15.99 6.18
C LYS A 132 11.54 15.35 7.48
N THR A 133 11.41 14.02 7.51
CA THR A 133 10.70 13.29 8.58
C THR A 133 11.57 12.28 9.31
N GLY A 134 12.72 11.89 8.76
CA GLY A 134 13.57 10.81 9.26
C GLY A 134 13.01 9.40 9.03
N ILE A 135 11.98 9.26 8.18
CA ILE A 135 11.23 8.02 7.99
C ILE A 135 11.51 7.43 6.60
N ASP A 136 12.15 6.26 6.56
CA ASP A 136 12.44 5.52 5.33
C ASP A 136 11.20 4.85 4.71
N PRO A 137 11.14 4.74 3.37
CA PRO A 137 10.11 3.95 2.71
C PRO A 137 10.28 2.46 3.01
N VAL A 138 9.18 1.74 3.15
CA VAL A 138 9.18 0.29 3.39
C VAL A 138 9.02 -0.45 2.07
N VAL A 139 9.99 -1.27 1.70
CA VAL A 139 9.92 -2.12 0.50
C VAL A 139 9.20 -3.42 0.84
N ILE A 140 8.33 -3.90 -0.05
CA ILE A 140 7.58 -5.15 0.08
C ILE A 140 7.91 -6.01 -1.14
N THR A 141 8.37 -7.24 -0.91
CA THR A 141 8.67 -8.18 -1.99
C THR A 141 7.39 -8.59 -2.73
N PRO A 142 7.41 -8.87 -4.05
CA PRO A 142 6.28 -9.47 -4.76
C PRO A 142 5.76 -10.72 -4.01
N PRO A 143 4.44 -10.96 -3.97
CA PRO A 143 3.90 -12.13 -3.28
C PRO A 143 4.33 -13.42 -3.99
N ALA A 144 4.20 -14.56 -3.31
CA ALA A 144 4.32 -15.86 -3.95
C ALA A 144 3.29 -16.01 -5.09
N LEU A 145 3.61 -16.83 -6.09
CA LEU A 145 2.74 -17.17 -7.21
C LEU A 145 2.33 -18.64 -7.09
N ASP A 146 1.05 -18.96 -7.25
CA ASP A 146 0.57 -20.31 -7.54
C ASP A 146 0.41 -20.42 -9.06
N GLY A 147 1.44 -20.98 -9.72
CA GLY A 147 1.51 -21.06 -11.17
C GLY A 147 0.38 -21.89 -11.77
N LYS A 148 -0.08 -22.93 -11.05
CA LYS A 148 -1.21 -23.75 -11.49
C LYS A 148 -2.51 -22.93 -11.51
N ALA A 149 -2.87 -22.30 -10.40
CA ALA A 149 -4.08 -21.50 -10.32
C ALA A 149 -4.03 -20.30 -11.27
N TRP A 150 -2.84 -19.68 -11.42
CA TRP A 150 -2.66 -18.57 -12.36
C TRP A 150 -2.77 -19.01 -13.82
N HIS A 151 -2.24 -20.18 -14.18
CA HIS A 151 -2.39 -20.75 -15.51
C HIS A 151 -3.86 -20.99 -15.87
N GLU A 152 -4.62 -21.56 -14.93
CA GLU A 152 -6.07 -21.76 -15.08
C GLU A 152 -6.80 -20.41 -15.25
N ASN A 153 -6.47 -19.40 -14.43
CA ASN A 153 -7.03 -18.05 -14.56
C ASN A 153 -6.73 -17.40 -15.92
N CYS A 154 -5.48 -17.51 -16.38
CA CYS A 154 -5.08 -17.00 -17.69
C CYS A 154 -5.87 -17.66 -18.82
N LYS A 155 -6.03 -18.98 -18.76
CA LYS A 155 -6.81 -19.74 -19.75
C LYS A 155 -8.28 -19.33 -19.76
N GLU A 156 -8.91 -19.17 -18.59
CA GLU A 156 -10.31 -18.73 -18.49
C GLU A 156 -10.54 -17.32 -19.04
N ARG A 157 -9.52 -16.47 -19.00
CA ARG A 157 -9.61 -15.05 -19.38
C ARG A 157 -8.95 -14.71 -20.72
N ASP A 158 -8.50 -15.73 -21.46
CA ASP A 158 -7.76 -15.58 -22.71
C ASP A 158 -6.54 -14.64 -22.58
N ARG A 159 -5.76 -14.85 -21.52
CA ARG A 159 -4.54 -14.10 -21.20
C ARG A 159 -3.31 -14.96 -21.44
N LEU A 160 -2.21 -14.28 -21.78
CA LEU A 160 -0.92 -14.95 -21.90
C LEU A 160 -0.41 -15.38 -20.52
N TYR A 161 -0.06 -16.66 -20.39
CA TYR A 161 0.59 -17.20 -19.20
C TYR A 161 2.10 -17.01 -19.31
N THR A 162 2.64 -16.05 -18.55
CA THR A 162 4.05 -15.63 -18.63
C THR A 162 4.73 -15.51 -17.27
N LYS A 163 4.14 -16.10 -16.23
CA LYS A 163 4.65 -15.99 -14.86
C LYS A 163 4.75 -17.40 -14.30
N ASP A 164 5.86 -17.69 -13.64
CA ASP A 164 6.05 -18.92 -12.88
C ASP A 164 6.68 -18.61 -11.52
N GLU A 165 6.73 -19.65 -10.69
CA GLU A 165 7.17 -19.59 -9.31
C GLU A 165 8.67 -19.27 -9.20
N GLU A 166 9.50 -19.83 -10.08
CA GLU A 166 10.96 -19.63 -10.06
C GLU A 166 11.31 -18.18 -10.42
N LEU A 167 10.70 -17.66 -11.48
CA LEU A 167 10.86 -16.27 -11.89
C LEU A 167 10.35 -15.32 -10.80
N THR A 168 9.20 -15.60 -10.20
CA THR A 168 8.66 -14.76 -9.12
C THR A 168 9.60 -14.73 -7.91
N ALA A 169 10.13 -15.89 -7.51
CA ALA A 169 11.10 -15.99 -6.41
C ALA A 169 12.38 -15.21 -6.69
N MET A 170 12.87 -15.22 -7.94
CA MET A 170 14.06 -14.47 -8.35
C MET A 170 13.87 -12.95 -8.19
N TYR A 171 12.70 -12.40 -8.56
CA TYR A 171 12.41 -10.98 -8.37
C TYR A 171 12.13 -10.64 -6.90
N ALA A 172 11.55 -11.57 -6.13
CA ALA A 172 11.39 -11.40 -4.68
C ALA A 172 12.74 -11.30 -3.97
N GLN A 173 13.68 -12.18 -4.30
CA GLN A 173 15.04 -12.15 -3.77
C GLN A 173 15.81 -10.89 -4.18
N ALA A 174 15.70 -10.47 -5.45
CA ALA A 174 16.31 -9.22 -5.90
C ALA A 174 15.72 -7.99 -5.19
N CYS A 175 14.42 -7.99 -4.91
CA CYS A 175 13.74 -6.94 -4.15
C CYS A 175 14.29 -6.83 -2.73
N SER A 176 14.37 -7.96 -2.00
CA SER A 176 14.87 -7.98 -0.63
C SER A 176 16.35 -7.59 -0.52
N HIS A 177 17.19 -8.09 -1.43
CA HIS A 177 18.59 -7.67 -1.52
C HIS A 177 18.74 -6.17 -1.81
N THR A 178 17.90 -5.62 -2.69
CA THR A 178 17.90 -4.18 -3.00
C THR A 178 17.54 -3.36 -1.78
N ALA A 179 16.53 -3.77 -1.01
CA ALA A 179 16.15 -3.09 0.23
C ALA A 179 17.29 -3.10 1.28
N ILE A 180 18.01 -4.23 1.40
CA ILE A 180 19.20 -4.35 2.26
C ILE A 180 20.31 -3.38 1.81
N GLU A 181 20.60 -3.32 0.50
CA GLU A 181 21.62 -2.44 -0.07
C GLU A 181 21.30 -0.96 0.23
N LEU A 182 20.03 -0.58 0.10
CA LEU A 182 19.53 0.77 0.34
C LEU A 182 19.34 1.08 1.83
N LYS A 183 19.50 0.09 2.71
CA LYS A 183 19.32 0.18 4.16
C LYS A 183 17.91 0.64 4.56
N VAL A 184 16.89 0.22 3.81
CA VAL A 184 15.49 0.51 4.10
C VAL A 184 14.77 -0.71 4.67
N PRO A 185 13.68 -0.53 5.45
CA PRO A 185 12.89 -1.67 5.93
C PRO A 185 12.35 -2.50 4.76
N CYS A 186 12.40 -3.82 4.91
CA CYS A 186 11.87 -4.78 3.94
C CYS A 186 10.86 -5.72 4.60
N ILE A 187 9.70 -5.89 3.96
CA ILE A 187 8.76 -6.97 4.27
C ILE A 187 8.92 -8.02 3.19
N ASP A 188 9.50 -9.16 3.56
CA ASP A 188 9.62 -10.30 2.66
C ASP A 188 8.31 -11.11 2.64
N LEU A 189 7.31 -10.56 1.95
CA LEU A 189 5.99 -11.16 1.82
C LEU A 189 6.06 -12.51 1.11
N HIS A 190 6.91 -12.66 0.08
CA HIS A 190 7.10 -13.93 -0.61
C HIS A 190 7.44 -15.06 0.37
N THR A 191 8.51 -14.90 1.14
CA THR A 191 8.94 -15.91 2.12
C THR A 191 7.89 -16.11 3.22
N ALA A 192 7.27 -15.02 3.70
CA ALA A 192 6.23 -15.10 4.73
C ALA A 192 4.99 -15.86 4.26
N MET A 193 4.64 -15.80 2.97
CA MET A 193 3.58 -16.63 2.40
C MET A 193 4.03 -18.10 2.36
N MET A 194 5.22 -18.39 1.83
CA MET A 194 5.68 -19.76 1.57
C MET A 194 5.84 -20.64 2.83
N VAL A 195 5.93 -20.04 4.03
CA VAL A 195 5.98 -20.79 5.30
C VAL A 195 4.61 -21.21 5.83
N GLU A 196 3.52 -20.70 5.27
CA GLU A 196 2.15 -21.06 5.67
C GLU A 196 1.75 -22.41 5.07
N GLU A 197 1.18 -23.32 5.87
CA GLU A 197 0.79 -24.67 5.45
C GLU A 197 -0.15 -24.68 4.23
N ASN A 198 -1.04 -23.68 4.14
CA ASN A 198 -1.94 -23.45 3.02
C ASN A 198 -1.72 -22.05 2.44
N TRP A 199 -0.51 -21.79 1.94
CA TRP A 199 -0.13 -20.50 1.39
C TRP A 199 -0.87 -20.15 0.10
N GLN A 200 -1.29 -21.14 -0.70
CA GLN A 200 -2.07 -20.89 -1.93
C GLN A 200 -3.41 -20.21 -1.60
N GLY A 201 -4.01 -20.51 -0.44
CA GLY A 201 -5.20 -19.84 0.06
C GLY A 201 -4.99 -18.35 0.41
N LEU A 202 -3.74 -17.87 0.46
CA LEU A 202 -3.41 -16.45 0.56
C LEU A 202 -3.58 -15.72 -0.77
N LEU A 203 -3.84 -16.47 -1.85
CA LEU A 203 -4.10 -15.97 -3.19
C LEU A 203 -5.54 -16.28 -3.60
N SER A 204 -6.11 -15.45 -4.46
CA SER A 204 -7.50 -15.51 -4.91
C SER A 204 -7.67 -16.09 -6.33
N ASP A 205 -6.59 -16.08 -7.11
CA ASP A 205 -6.49 -16.61 -8.47
C ASP A 205 -5.07 -17.03 -8.85
N GLY A 206 -4.20 -17.24 -7.85
CA GLY A 206 -2.81 -17.64 -8.04
C GLY A 206 -1.79 -16.52 -8.24
N LEU A 207 -2.23 -15.27 -8.41
CA LEU A 207 -1.34 -14.09 -8.43
C LEU A 207 -1.71 -13.05 -7.37
N HIS A 208 -3.00 -12.95 -7.10
CA HIS A 208 -3.61 -11.83 -6.41
C HIS A 208 -3.98 -12.17 -4.98
N LEU A 209 -3.63 -11.33 -4.00
CA LEU A 209 -3.91 -11.62 -2.58
C LEU A 209 -5.42 -11.85 -2.32
N SER A 210 -5.71 -12.87 -1.52
CA SER A 210 -7.03 -13.09 -0.91
C SER A 210 -7.22 -12.19 0.33
N CYS A 211 -8.32 -12.32 1.06
CA CYS A 211 -8.45 -11.67 2.38
C CYS A 211 -7.31 -12.08 3.30
N ARG A 212 -7.08 -13.39 3.38
CA ARG A 212 -6.10 -13.95 4.31
C ARG A 212 -4.69 -13.51 3.94
N GLY A 213 -4.37 -13.42 2.64
CA GLY A 213 -3.10 -12.85 2.18
C GLY A 213 -2.95 -11.37 2.49
N SER A 214 -4.05 -10.62 2.39
CA SER A 214 -4.12 -9.21 2.76
C SER A 214 -3.93 -8.98 4.26
N GLU A 215 -4.57 -9.79 5.10
CA GLU A 215 -4.43 -9.79 6.56
C GLU A 215 -3.01 -10.15 6.98
N LEU A 216 -2.38 -11.14 6.33
CA LEU A 216 -0.98 -11.48 6.55
C LEU A 216 -0.08 -10.27 6.27
N LEU A 217 -0.22 -9.64 5.10
CA LEU A 217 0.54 -8.44 4.78
C LEU A 217 0.32 -7.32 5.82
N ALA A 218 -0.92 -7.08 6.23
CA ALA A 218 -1.23 -6.08 7.24
C ALA A 218 -0.54 -6.39 8.58
N SER A 219 -0.58 -7.64 9.04
CA SER A 219 0.06 -8.08 10.29
C SER A 219 1.59 -7.89 10.28
N LEU A 220 2.22 -7.98 9.11
CA LEU A 220 3.65 -7.74 8.93
C LEU A 220 3.97 -6.25 8.81
N LEU A 221 3.11 -5.50 8.12
CA LEU A 221 3.33 -4.10 7.80
C LEU A 221 3.02 -3.15 8.96
N VAL A 222 1.93 -3.41 9.70
CA VAL A 222 1.50 -2.55 10.81
C VAL A 222 2.62 -2.34 11.83
N PRO A 223 3.31 -3.37 12.38
CA PRO A 223 4.43 -3.21 13.31
C PRO A 223 5.58 -2.33 12.78
N VAL A 224 5.83 -2.37 11.46
CA VAL A 224 6.84 -1.53 10.83
C VAL A 224 6.34 -0.09 10.78
N LEU A 225 5.08 0.14 10.39
CA LEU A 225 4.48 1.47 10.36
C LEU A 225 4.30 2.08 11.77
N GLU A 226 4.02 1.28 12.80
CA GLU A 226 3.88 1.78 14.18
C GLU A 226 5.11 2.54 14.65
N LYS A 227 6.32 2.03 14.32
CA LYS A 227 7.58 2.69 14.67
C LYS A 227 7.70 4.08 14.02
N HIS A 228 7.08 4.27 12.87
CA HIS A 228 7.08 5.53 12.14
C HIS A 228 5.97 6.47 12.66
N VAL A 229 4.78 5.94 12.93
CA VAL A 229 3.60 6.70 13.37
C VAL A 229 3.68 7.10 14.85
N ASN A 230 4.26 6.27 15.73
CA ASN A 230 4.41 6.58 17.15
C ASN A 230 5.40 7.73 17.41
N ASN A 231 6.26 8.05 16.44
CA ASN A 231 7.14 9.22 16.48
C ASN A 231 6.42 10.52 16.04
N LEU A 232 5.18 10.41 15.54
CA LEU A 232 4.34 11.58 15.30
C LEU A 232 3.77 12.08 16.64
N PRO A 233 3.46 13.38 16.76
CA PRO A 233 2.79 13.90 17.95
C PRO A 233 1.56 13.05 18.25
N SER A 234 1.44 12.57 19.49
CA SER A 234 0.30 11.77 19.98
C SER A 234 -1.00 12.57 20.10
N GLU A 235 -0.98 13.83 19.69
CA GLU A 235 -2.13 14.72 19.67
C GLU A 235 -3.14 14.18 18.67
N LEU A 236 -4.34 13.84 19.18
CA LEU A 236 -5.47 13.49 18.33
C LEU A 236 -5.64 14.58 17.27
N LEU A 237 -5.86 14.21 16.00
CA LEU A 237 -6.12 15.21 14.94
C LEU A 237 -7.28 16.17 15.29
N LEU A 238 -8.22 15.71 16.14
CA LEU A 238 -9.39 16.44 16.63
C LEU A 238 -9.80 15.96 18.04
N PRO A 239 -10.48 16.80 18.84
CA PRO A 239 -11.02 16.43 20.15
C PRO A 239 -11.96 15.22 20.07
N LEU A 240 -12.10 14.49 21.18
CA LEU A 240 -13.13 13.46 21.32
C LEU A 240 -14.52 14.11 21.35
N TRP A 241 -15.55 13.35 20.95
CA TRP A 241 -16.92 13.88 20.86
C TRP A 241 -17.48 14.34 22.21
N ASP A 242 -17.02 13.73 23.31
CA ASP A 242 -17.37 14.04 24.70
C ASP A 242 -16.57 15.20 25.30
N GLU A 243 -15.58 15.72 24.55
CA GLU A 243 -14.85 16.96 24.88
C GLU A 243 -15.50 18.21 24.26
N LEU A 244 -16.52 18.04 23.42
CA LEU A 244 -17.21 19.14 22.74
C LEU A 244 -18.40 19.64 23.57
N ASP A 245 -18.58 20.96 23.65
CA ASP A 245 -19.84 21.55 24.11
C ASP A 245 -20.93 21.22 23.09
N ALA A 246 -21.88 20.38 23.48
CA ALA A 246 -23.00 19.97 22.63
C ALA A 246 -23.86 21.15 22.13
N LYS A 247 -23.85 22.28 22.84
CA LYS A 247 -24.59 23.49 22.43
C LYS A 247 -23.77 24.41 21.53
N ASN A 248 -22.45 24.44 21.69
CA ASN A 248 -21.54 25.34 20.96
C ASN A 248 -20.28 24.61 20.46
N PRO A 249 -20.41 23.57 19.61
CA PRO A 249 -19.27 22.76 19.17
C PRO A 249 -18.22 23.58 18.40
N SER A 250 -18.65 24.64 17.69
CA SER A 250 -17.75 25.56 16.99
C SER A 250 -16.75 26.23 17.93
N ASP A 251 -17.18 26.64 19.12
CA ASP A 251 -16.32 27.29 20.10
C ASP A 251 -15.32 26.29 20.69
N SER A 252 -15.77 25.06 21.00
CA SER A 252 -14.89 23.97 21.43
C SER A 252 -13.79 23.69 20.39
N PHE A 253 -14.12 23.68 19.11
CA PHE A 253 -13.12 23.53 18.05
C PHE A 253 -12.15 24.72 17.95
N VAL A 254 -12.64 25.95 18.09
CA VAL A 254 -11.79 27.16 18.08
C VAL A 254 -10.82 27.16 19.27
N GLU A 255 -11.30 26.81 20.46
CA GLU A 255 -10.48 26.69 21.66
C GLU A 255 -9.45 25.57 21.54
N TRP A 256 -9.87 24.40 21.05
CA TRP A 256 -8.98 23.30 20.78
C TRP A 256 -7.87 23.69 19.79
N CYS A 257 -8.21 24.39 18.69
CA CYS A 257 -7.20 24.88 17.75
C CYS A 257 -6.24 25.89 18.38
N LYS A 258 -6.74 26.83 19.19
CA LYS A 258 -5.88 27.79 19.90
C LYS A 258 -4.88 27.09 20.83
N LYS A 259 -5.32 26.03 21.52
CA LYS A 259 -4.49 25.24 22.43
C LYS A 259 -3.43 24.40 21.70
N ASN A 260 -3.73 23.93 20.49
CA ASN A 260 -2.87 23.03 19.71
C ASN A 260 -2.22 23.72 18.48
N GLY A 261 -1.79 24.97 18.62
CA GLY A 261 -0.95 25.64 17.62
C GLY A 261 -1.67 26.11 16.34
N GLY A 262 -3.00 26.22 16.35
CA GLY A 262 -3.80 26.90 15.34
C GLY A 262 -4.02 26.14 14.03
N LYS A 263 -3.80 24.82 14.00
CA LYS A 263 -3.97 24.00 12.79
C LYS A 263 -5.03 22.93 13.00
N PHE A 264 -6.01 22.92 12.11
CA PHE A 264 -6.68 21.69 11.70
C PHE A 264 -5.78 21.06 10.64
N SER A 265 -4.83 20.21 11.02
CA SER A 265 -4.01 19.47 10.06
C SER A 265 -4.71 18.18 9.66
#